data_AF-Q8GGG7-F1
#
_entry.id   AF-Q8GGG7-F1
#
_cell.length_a   1.000
_cell.length_b   1.000
_cell.length_c   1.000
_cell.angle_alpha   90.00
_cell.angle_beta   90.00
_cell.angle_gamma   90.00
#
_symmetry.space_group_name_H-M   'P 1'
#
loop_
_entity.id
_entity.type
_entity.pdbx_description
1 polymer ?
#
loop_
_entity_poly.entity_id
_entity_poly.type
_entity_poly.pdbx_seq_one_letter_code
_entity_poly.pdbx_strand_id
1 'polypeptide(L)' 'MITKQQKMTLNMAKFIQAQSLLLLEKLNELDLDTEANMCEKLHEDAEQLFRTLALRLDDLQGDL' A
#
# COMPACT_ATOMS: atom_id res chain seq x y z
N MET A 1 -5.11 14.05 16.92
CA MET A 1 -5.31 14.61 15.55
C MET A 1 -4.14 14.19 14.66
N ILE A 2 -4.40 13.53 13.53
CA ILE A 2 -3.33 13.14 12.59
C ILE A 2 -2.62 14.37 12.00
N THR A 3 -1.29 14.37 12.01
CA THR A 3 -0.49 15.45 11.40
C THR A 3 -0.55 15.38 9.87
N LYS A 4 -0.22 16.50 9.21
CA LYS A 4 -0.09 16.54 7.73
C LYS A 4 0.93 15.51 7.23
N GLN A 5 2.04 15.34 7.93
CA GLN A 5 3.08 14.39 7.55
C GLN A 5 2.59 12.95 7.64
N GLN A 6 1.93 12.58 8.74
CA GLN A 6 1.34 11.25 8.92
C GLN A 6 0.27 10.94 7.85
N LYS A 7 -0.57 11.93 7.53
CA LYS A 7 -1.55 11.79 6.43
C LYS A 7 -0.87 11.57 5.08
N MET A 8 0.22 12.28 4.80
CA MET A 8 1.00 12.10 3.57
C MET A 8 1.61 10.70 3.51
N THR A 9 2.19 10.21 4.61
CA THR A 9 2.73 8.85 4.71
C THR A 9 1.66 7.79 4.42
N LEU A 10 0.47 7.94 5.01
CA LEU A 10 -0.65 7.03 4.78
C LEU A 10 -1.12 7.06 3.31
N ASN A 11 -1.20 8.25 2.72
CA ASN A 11 -1.56 8.40 1.31
C ASN A 11 -0.54 7.75 0.37
N MET A 12 0.76 7.84 0.67
CA MET A 12 1.80 7.18 -0.14
C MET A 12 1.66 5.66 -0.10
N ALA A 13 1.44 5.06 1.08
CA ALA A 13 1.23 3.61 1.19
C ALA A 13 -0.01 3.16 0.39
N LYS A 14 -1.12 3.91 0.50
CA LYS A 14 -2.34 3.65 -0.29
C LYS A 14 -2.11 3.80 -1.80
N PHE A 15 -1.31 4.78 -2.20
CA PHE A 15 -0.96 4.99 -3.61
C PHE A 15 -0.16 3.81 -4.17
N ILE A 16 0.85 3.34 -3.43
CA ILE A 16 1.67 2.17 -3.83
C ILE A 16 0.80 0.91 -3.94
N GLN A 17 -0.13 0.69 -3.00
CA GLN A 17 -1.09 -0.41 -3.06
C GLN A 17 -1.94 -0.34 -4.35
N ALA A 18 -2.46 0.83 -4.70
CA ALA A 18 -3.27 1.00 -5.91
C ALA A 18 -2.43 0.83 -7.19
N GLN A 19 -1.21 1.35 -7.22
CA GLN A 19 -0.32 1.24 -8.38
C GLN A 19 0.21 -0.19 -8.60
N SER A 20 0.47 -0.94 -7.54
CA SER A 20 0.85 -2.36 -7.65
C SER A 20 -0.29 -3.19 -8.26
N LEU A 21 -1.55 -2.92 -7.93
CA LEU A 21 -2.69 -3.59 -8.57
C LEU A 21 -2.78 -3.28 -10.07
N LEU A 22 -2.66 -2.00 -10.45
CA LEU A 22 -2.66 -1.60 -11.85
C LEU A 22 -1.48 -2.21 -12.62
N LEU A 23 -0.30 -2.27 -12.00
CA LEU A 23 0.86 -2.91 -12.59
C LEU A 23 0.62 -4.41 -12.81
N LEU A 24 0.03 -5.10 -11.83
CA LEU A 24 -0.32 -6.51 -11.95
C LEU A 24 -1.24 -6.77 -13.14
N GLU A 25 -2.28 -5.95 -13.34
CA GLU A 25 -3.14 -6.02 -14.52
C GLU A 25 -2.33 -5.90 -15.83
N LYS A 26 -1.37 -4.97 -15.89
CA LYS A 26 -0.50 -4.78 -17.06
C LYS A 26 0.49 -5.92 -17.28
N LEU A 27 0.99 -6.54 -16.22
CA LEU A 27 1.86 -7.70 -16.33
C LEU A 27 1.10 -8.93 -16.84
N ASN A 28 -0.14 -9.11 -16.38
CA ASN A 28 -1.04 -10.16 -16.88
C ASN A 28 -1.41 -9.95 -18.36
N GLU A 29 -1.65 -8.70 -18.79
CA GLU A 29 -1.90 -8.38 -20.22
C GLU A 29 -0.70 -8.70 -21.13
N LEU A 30 0.51 -8.78 -20.58
CA LEU A 30 1.77 -9.02 -21.31
C LEU A 30 2.28 -10.47 -21.19
N ASP A 31 1.53 -11.37 -20.54
CA ASP A 31 1.93 -12.75 -20.24
C ASP A 31 3.27 -12.84 -19.47
N LEU A 32 3.54 -11.86 -18.59
CA LEU A 32 4.75 -11.80 -17.76
C LEU A 32 4.53 -12.48 -16.40
N ASP A 33 4.34 -13.80 -16.41
CA ASP A 33 3.91 -14.58 -15.24
C ASP A 33 4.84 -14.43 -14.02
N THR A 34 6.16 -14.41 -14.23
CA THR A 34 7.12 -14.32 -13.13
C THR A 34 7.02 -12.96 -12.43
N GLU A 35 6.93 -11.90 -13.22
CA GLU A 35 6.78 -10.53 -12.75
C GLU A 35 5.40 -10.32 -12.11
N ALA A 36 4.34 -10.90 -12.66
CA ALA A 36 3.00 -10.86 -12.07
C ALA A 36 3.00 -11.47 -10.65
N ASN A 37 3.62 -12.65 -10.48
CA ASN A 37 3.81 -13.27 -9.16
C ASN A 37 4.63 -12.39 -8.19
N MET A 38 5.62 -11.65 -8.68
CA MET A 38 6.36 -10.68 -7.86
C MET A 38 5.49 -9.47 -7.50
N CYS A 39 4.66 -9.01 -8.42
CA CYS A 39 3.78 -7.86 -8.24
C CYS A 39 2.61 -8.15 -7.29
N GLU A 40 2.09 -9.39 -7.28
CA GLU A 40 1.13 -9.86 -6.27
C GLU A 40 1.70 -9.72 -4.86
N LYS A 41 2.91 -10.22 -4.61
CA LYS A 41 3.58 -10.07 -3.30
C LYS A 41 3.79 -8.61 -2.92
N LEU A 42 4.20 -7.78 -3.89
CA LEU A 42 4.34 -6.34 -3.67
C LEU A 42 3.00 -5.69 -3.29
N HIS A 43 1.91 -6.12 -3.91
CA HIS A 43 0.56 -5.62 -3.60
C HIS A 43 0.12 -6.00 -2.18
N GLU A 44 0.32 -7.27 -1.79
CA GLU A 44 0.04 -7.78 -0.44
C GLU A 44 0.86 -7.01 0.61
N ASP A 45 2.16 -6.82 0.38
CA ASP A 45 3.05 -6.07 1.28
C ASP A 45 2.61 -4.60 1.39
N ALA A 46 2.21 -3.97 0.28
CA ALA A 46 1.73 -2.59 0.27
C ALA A 46 0.39 -2.44 1.02
N GLU A 47 -0.52 -3.41 0.88
CA GLU A 47 -1.76 -3.46 1.66
C GLU A 47 -1.48 -3.62 3.16
N GLN A 48 -0.61 -4.56 3.52
CA GLN A 48 -0.24 -4.80 4.92
C GLN A 48 0.44 -3.57 5.53
N LEU A 49 1.31 -2.89 4.78
CA LEU A 49 1.94 -1.64 5.19
C LEU A 49 0.91 -0.54 5.43
N PHE A 50 -0.03 -0.33 4.49
CA PHE A 50 -1.09 0.66 4.63
C PHE A 50 -1.94 0.38 5.88
N ARG A 51 -2.37 -0.87 6.08
CA ARG A 51 -3.17 -1.27 7.26
C ARG A 51 -2.42 -1.04 8.57
N THR A 52 -1.14 -1.44 8.61
CA THR A 52 -0.29 -1.27 9.81
C THR A 52 -0.08 0.21 10.13
N LEU A 53 0.16 1.04 9.11
CA LEU A 53 0.27 2.49 9.29
C LEU A 53 -1.05 3.12 9.73
N ALA A 54 -2.18 2.72 9.14
CA ALA A 54 -3.49 3.23 9.52
C ALA A 54 -3.77 2.97 11.01
N LEU A 55 -3.56 1.74 11.47
CA LEU A 55 -3.74 1.37 12.88
C LEU A 55 -2.80 2.16 13.80
N ARG A 56 -1.50 2.17 13.53
CA ARG A 56 -0.54 2.90 14.37
C ARG A 56 -0.83 4.39 14.45
N LEU A 57 -1.24 5.01 13.34
CA LEU A 57 -1.52 6.44 13.28
C LEU A 57 -2.89 6.80 13.88
N ASP A 58 -3.80 5.84 14.00
CA ASP A 58 -5.07 5.97 14.70
C ASP A 58 -4.90 5.77 16.22
N ASP A 59 -4.12 4.76 16.64
CA ASP A 59 -3.76 4.52 18.04
C ASP A 59 -3.04 5.73 18.65
N LEU A 60 -2.16 6.39 17.90
CA LEU A 60 -1.50 7.64 18.29
C LEU A 60 -2.48 8.81 18.51
N GLN A 61 -3.75 8.70 18.12
CA GLN A 61 -4.79 9.68 18.46
C GLN A 61 -5.49 9.38 19.78
N GLY A 62 -5.44 8.13 20.28
CA GLY A 62 -6.04 7.74 21.55
C GLY A 62 -5.15 8.05 22.77
N ASP A 63 -3.84 8.21 22.56
CA ASP A 63 -2.85 8.51 23.60
C ASP A 63 -2.61 10.03 23.83
N LEU A 64 -3.35 10.90 23.14
CA LEU A 64 -3.23 12.37 23.15
C LEU A 64 -4.52 13.03 23.61
#